data_AF-A0A9E3MDH1-F1
#
_entry.id   AF-A0A9E3MDH1-F1
#
_cell.length_a   1.000
_cell.length_b   1.000
_cell.length_c   1.000
_cell.angle_alpha   90.00
_cell.angle_beta   90.00
_cell.angle_gamma   90.00
#
_symmetry.space_group_name_H-M   'P 1'
#
loop_
_entity.id
_entity.type
_entity.pdbx_description
1 polymer ?
#
loop_
_entity_poly.entity_id
_entity_poly.type
_entity_poly.pdbx_seq_one_letter_code
_entity_poly.pdbx_strand_id
1 'polypeptide(L)'
;MRMPRHTVLFTLAILALPQWAFAKENRCGWIQNPTPGNYWLDDSEGMWVLLTQGTDAEPLGMENFPDISTGDYVASNGNYGYTCGCIQAETERNADRQDASAGRITAIYGVKLLPLKQCLADPALPKPE
;
A
#
# COMPACT_ATOMS: atom_id res chain seq x y z
N MET A 1 37.12 8.63 59.29
CA MET A 1 36.70 7.70 58.21
C MET A 1 35.42 8.26 57.58
N ARG A 2 35.46 8.71 56.32
CA ARG A 2 34.32 9.25 55.56
C ARG A 2 34.13 8.35 54.34
N MET A 3 32.99 7.67 54.22
CA MET A 3 32.63 6.91 53.02
C MET A 3 31.98 7.84 51.98
N PRO A 4 32.28 7.71 50.67
CA PRO A 4 31.59 8.45 49.64
C PRO A 4 30.27 7.76 49.31
N ARG A 5 29.19 8.53 49.27
CA ARG A 5 27.89 8.10 48.72
C ARG A 5 27.96 8.29 47.20
N HIS A 6 28.08 7.20 46.46
CA HIS A 6 27.93 7.21 45.01
C HIS A 6 26.45 7.01 44.67
N THR A 7 25.76 8.08 44.30
CA THR A 7 24.41 8.03 43.75
C THR A 7 24.50 7.53 42.31
N VAL A 8 24.15 6.27 42.07
CA VAL A 8 24.06 5.68 40.72
C VAL A 8 22.69 6.04 40.15
N LEU A 9 22.66 6.93 39.15
CA LEU A 9 21.48 7.24 38.35
C LEU A 9 21.34 6.17 37.25
N PHE A 10 20.39 5.24 37.41
CA PHE A 10 19.97 4.32 36.36
C PHE A 10 19.05 5.07 35.37
N THR A 11 19.60 5.55 34.26
CA THR A 11 18.81 6.00 33.11
C THR A 11 18.19 4.80 32.40
N LEU A 12 16.88 4.65 32.52
CA LEU A 12 16.08 3.64 31.82
C LEU A 12 15.93 4.07 30.34
N ALA A 13 16.76 3.51 29.45
CA ALA A 13 16.61 3.72 28.01
C ALA A 13 15.43 2.88 27.51
N ILE A 14 14.33 3.55 27.15
CA ILE A 14 13.16 2.90 26.54
C ILE A 14 13.51 2.61 25.07
N LEU A 15 13.75 1.35 24.74
CA LEU A 15 13.89 0.89 23.37
C LEU A 15 12.50 0.83 22.73
N ALA A 16 12.18 1.81 21.87
CA ALA A 16 10.97 1.76 21.06
C ALA A 16 11.15 0.71 19.96
N LEU A 17 10.53 -0.45 20.12
CA LEU A 17 10.42 -1.45 19.05
C LEU A 17 9.46 -0.90 17.98
N PRO A 18 9.76 -1.08 16.68
CA PRO A 18 8.84 -0.71 15.61
C PRO A 18 7.57 -1.56 15.75
N GLN A 19 6.44 -0.88 15.95
CA GLN A 19 5.14 -1.53 16.01
C GLN A 19 4.66 -1.73 14.57
N TRP A 20 4.80 -2.94 14.04
CA TRP A 20 4.15 -3.32 12.79
C TRP A 20 2.65 -3.49 13.06
N ALA A 21 1.89 -2.42 12.88
CA ALA A 21 0.45 -2.44 13.00
C ALA A 21 -0.15 -2.83 11.64
N PHE A 22 -0.58 -4.07 11.49
CA PHE A 22 -1.47 -4.49 10.41
C PHE A 22 -2.87 -3.96 10.73
N ALA A 23 -3.11 -2.71 10.34
CA ALA A 23 -4.42 -2.10 10.47
C ALA A 23 -5.22 -2.37 9.19
N LYS A 24 -6.53 -2.58 9.37
CA LYS A 24 -7.46 -2.58 8.25
C LYS A 24 -7.63 -1.15 7.76
N GLU A 25 -7.10 -0.87 6.59
CA GLU A 25 -7.11 0.42 5.93
C GLU A 25 -8.08 0.42 4.74
N ASN A 26 -8.56 1.61 4.37
CA ASN A 26 -9.36 1.80 3.17
C ASN A 26 -8.63 2.79 2.26
N ARG A 27 -7.88 2.24 1.31
CA ARG A 27 -6.99 2.98 0.42
C ARG A 27 -7.73 3.25 -0.90
N CYS A 28 -7.77 4.49 -1.35
CA CYS A 28 -8.52 4.87 -2.55
C CYS A 28 -7.63 5.62 -3.54
N GLY A 29 -7.74 5.27 -4.82
CA GLY A 29 -6.91 5.87 -5.86
C GLY A 29 -6.97 5.09 -7.16
N TRP A 30 -5.89 5.15 -7.93
CA TRP A 30 -5.76 4.42 -9.19
C TRP A 30 -5.40 2.96 -8.92
N ILE A 31 -6.27 2.05 -9.31
CA ILE A 31 -5.96 0.62 -9.34
C ILE A 31 -5.41 0.31 -10.74
N GLN A 32 -4.16 -0.12 -10.79
CA GLN A 32 -3.41 -0.22 -12.04
C GLN A 32 -2.99 -1.67 -12.33
N ASN A 33 -3.14 -2.08 -13.58
CA ASN A 33 -2.58 -3.30 -14.14
C ASN A 33 -1.98 -2.98 -15.51
N PRO A 34 -0.79 -2.35 -15.58
CA PRO A 34 -0.26 -1.87 -16.87
C PRO A 34 0.45 -2.96 -17.69
N THR A 35 0.77 -4.10 -17.08
CA THR A 35 1.41 -5.24 -17.74
C THR A 35 0.97 -6.57 -17.09
N PRO A 36 1.16 -7.72 -17.76
CA PRO A 36 0.72 -9.00 -17.22
C PRO A 36 1.30 -9.29 -15.82
N GLY A 37 0.47 -9.67 -14.85
CA GLY A 37 0.91 -10.09 -13.51
C GLY A 37 1.39 -8.96 -12.60
N ASN A 38 1.21 -7.69 -12.97
CA ASN A 38 1.62 -6.53 -12.19
C ASN A 38 0.40 -5.73 -11.75
N TYR A 39 0.20 -5.58 -10.44
CA TYR A 39 -0.89 -4.79 -9.88
C TYR A 39 -0.41 -3.90 -8.74
N TRP A 40 -0.87 -2.64 -8.73
CA TRP A 40 -0.68 -1.73 -7.61
C TRP A 40 -1.87 -0.77 -7.46
N LEU A 41 -1.90 -0.12 -6.31
CA LEU A 41 -2.77 1.01 -6.03
C LEU A 41 -1.90 2.26 -5.83
N ASP A 42 -2.16 3.32 -6.59
CA ASP A 42 -1.60 4.64 -6.32
C ASP A 42 -2.63 5.52 -5.62
N ASP A 43 -2.35 5.87 -4.36
CA ASP A 43 -3.13 6.83 -3.58
C ASP A 43 -2.30 8.07 -3.23
N SER A 44 -2.84 8.96 -2.39
CA SER A 44 -2.14 10.18 -1.96
C SER A 44 -0.88 9.92 -1.12
N GLU A 45 -0.69 8.71 -0.60
CA GLU A 45 0.48 8.31 0.18
C GLU A 45 1.55 7.61 -0.68
N GLY A 46 1.20 7.22 -1.91
CA GLY A 46 2.12 6.65 -2.89
C GLY A 46 1.64 5.31 -3.45
N MET A 47 2.59 4.58 -4.01
CA MET A 47 2.34 3.30 -4.68
C MET A 47 2.36 2.14 -3.67
N TRP A 48 1.28 1.36 -3.67
CA TRP A 48 1.13 0.13 -2.88
C TRP A 48 1.12 -1.07 -3.81
N VAL A 49 2.15 -1.91 -3.73
CA VAL A 49 2.27 -3.09 -4.60
C VAL A 49 1.31 -4.19 -4.12
N LEU A 50 0.50 -4.71 -5.04
CA LEU A 50 -0.30 -5.93 -4.82
C LEU A 50 0.44 -7.14 -5.39
N LEU A 51 0.75 -7.11 -6.68
CA LEU A 51 1.37 -8.21 -7.41
C LEU A 51 2.54 -7.71 -8.26
N THR A 52 3.59 -8.52 -8.31
CA THR A 52 4.70 -8.32 -9.23
C THR A 52 4.94 -9.61 -9.99
N GLN A 53 5.02 -9.51 -11.32
CA GLN A 53 5.23 -10.66 -12.18
C GLN A 53 6.51 -11.42 -11.77
N GLY A 54 6.39 -12.75 -11.66
CA GLY A 54 7.51 -13.62 -11.31
C GLY A 54 7.86 -13.66 -9.83
N THR A 55 7.00 -13.12 -8.96
CA THR A 55 7.13 -13.22 -7.50
C THR A 55 6.00 -14.08 -6.92
N ASP A 56 6.28 -14.75 -5.80
CA ASP A 56 5.27 -15.52 -5.05
C ASP A 56 4.57 -14.68 -3.96
N ALA A 57 4.83 -13.36 -3.95
CA ALA A 57 4.33 -12.45 -2.93
C ALA A 57 2.93 -11.95 -3.30
N GLU A 58 1.93 -12.82 -3.10
CA GLU A 58 0.51 -12.52 -3.32
C GLU A 58 -0.19 -12.16 -1.99
N PRO A 59 -1.05 -11.12 -1.95
CA PRO A 59 -1.82 -10.81 -0.75
C PRO A 59 -2.87 -11.88 -0.46
N LEU A 60 -3.21 -12.05 0.81
CA LEU A 60 -4.37 -12.86 1.20
C LEU A 60 -5.66 -12.24 0.63
N GLY A 61 -6.65 -13.06 0.28
CA GLY A 61 -7.97 -12.56 -0.13
C GLY A 61 -8.05 -12.08 -1.58
N MET A 62 -7.14 -12.52 -2.46
CA MET A 62 -7.19 -12.19 -3.90
C MET A 62 -8.50 -12.62 -4.58
N GLU A 63 -9.21 -13.62 -4.05
CA GLU A 63 -10.56 -13.99 -4.50
C GLU A 63 -11.59 -12.86 -4.34
N ASN A 64 -11.31 -11.85 -3.51
CA ASN A 64 -12.12 -10.65 -3.33
C ASN A 64 -11.73 -9.50 -4.28
N PHE A 65 -10.66 -9.68 -5.06
CA PHE A 65 -10.17 -8.70 -6.03
C PHE A 65 -10.84 -8.97 -7.41
N PRO A 66 -11.72 -8.07 -7.89
CA PRO A 66 -12.47 -8.29 -9.12
C PRO A 66 -11.60 -8.07 -10.36
N ASP A 67 -12.10 -8.48 -11.52
CA ASP A 67 -11.61 -7.96 -12.79
C ASP A 67 -11.88 -6.46 -12.86
N ILE A 68 -10.81 -5.67 -12.79
CA ILE A 68 -10.86 -4.20 -12.74
C ILE A 68 -11.35 -3.57 -14.06
N SER A 69 -11.37 -4.35 -15.15
CA SER A 69 -11.86 -3.90 -16.46
C SER A 69 -13.40 -3.92 -16.58
N THR A 70 -14.09 -4.47 -15.58
CA THR A 70 -15.57 -4.56 -15.57
C THR A 70 -16.28 -3.24 -15.30
N GLY A 71 -15.57 -2.23 -14.78
CA GLY A 71 -16.06 -0.88 -14.51
C GLY A 71 -15.62 0.15 -15.55
N ASP A 72 -15.58 1.43 -15.15
CA ASP A 72 -14.94 2.46 -15.96
C ASP A 72 -13.43 2.19 -15.98
N TYR A 73 -12.90 1.82 -17.14
CA TYR A 73 -11.52 1.36 -17.31
C TYR A 73 -10.88 2.04 -18.51
N VAL A 74 -9.59 2.38 -18.38
CA VAL A 74 -8.79 2.92 -19.48
C VAL A 74 -7.70 1.92 -19.80
N ALA A 75 -7.73 1.37 -21.00
CA ALA A 75 -6.65 0.56 -21.52
C ALA A 75 -5.53 1.46 -22.07
N SER A 76 -4.40 1.53 -21.38
CA SER A 76 -3.22 2.32 -21.75
C SER A 76 -2.12 1.48 -22.43
N ASN A 77 -2.17 0.15 -22.30
CA ASN A 77 -1.20 -0.77 -22.90
C ASN A 77 -1.87 -2.08 -23.37
N GLY A 78 -2.41 -2.10 -24.59
CA GLY A 78 -3.14 -3.27 -25.09
C GLY A 78 -4.45 -3.47 -24.31
N ASN A 79 -4.61 -4.60 -23.61
CA ASN A 79 -5.74 -4.84 -22.70
C ASN A 79 -5.43 -4.47 -21.25
N TYR A 80 -4.24 -3.91 -21.00
CA TYR A 80 -3.75 -3.48 -19.69
C TYR A 80 -3.95 -1.96 -19.50
N GLY A 81 -3.98 -1.50 -18.26
CA GLY A 81 -4.42 -0.15 -17.92
C GLY A 81 -4.93 -0.01 -16.50
N TYR A 82 -5.83 0.95 -16.26
CA TYR A 82 -6.20 1.39 -14.92
C TYR A 82 -7.69 1.72 -14.75
N THR A 83 -8.14 1.72 -13.50
CA THR A 83 -9.45 2.19 -13.07
C THR A 83 -9.32 2.99 -11.77
N CYS A 84 -10.40 3.66 -11.36
CA CYS A 84 -10.49 4.30 -10.05
C CYS A 84 -11.16 3.34 -9.06
N GLY A 85 -10.66 3.24 -7.82
CA GLY A 85 -11.28 2.37 -6.83
C GLY A 85 -10.77 2.54 -5.41
N CYS A 86 -11.40 1.83 -4.48
CA CYS A 86 -10.96 1.70 -3.11
C CYS A 86 -10.74 0.23 -2.75
N ILE A 87 -9.63 -0.07 -2.08
CA ILE A 87 -9.28 -1.38 -1.57
C ILE A 87 -9.35 -1.32 -0.04
N GLN A 88 -10.16 -2.21 0.53
CA GLN A 88 -10.14 -2.45 1.96
C GLN A 88 -9.09 -3.53 2.25
N ALA A 89 -7.97 -3.14 2.88
CA ALA A 89 -6.77 -3.98 2.93
C ALA A 89 -5.98 -3.84 4.25
N GLU A 90 -5.09 -4.79 4.50
CA GLU A 90 -3.93 -4.57 5.37
C GLU A 90 -2.73 -4.18 4.51
N THR A 91 -1.86 -3.31 5.04
CA THR A 91 -0.63 -2.90 4.35
C THR A 91 0.62 -3.06 5.20
N GLU A 92 1.75 -3.29 4.52
CA GLU A 92 3.09 -3.30 5.10
C GLU A 92 3.90 -2.19 4.43
N ARG A 93 4.34 -1.20 5.22
CA ARG A 93 5.15 -0.10 4.72
C ARG A 93 6.53 -0.57 4.33
N ASN A 94 7.05 0.01 3.25
CA ASN A 94 8.41 -0.24 2.84
C ASN A 94 9.40 0.41 3.83
N ALA A 95 10.43 -0.36 4.21
CA ALA A 95 11.53 0.12 5.03
C ALA A 95 12.80 0.39 4.20
N ASP A 96 12.85 -0.12 2.96
CA ASP A 96 13.94 0.15 2.03
C ASP A 96 13.79 1.56 1.45
N ARG A 97 14.81 2.41 1.65
CA ARG A 97 14.81 3.79 1.14
C ARG A 97 15.18 3.87 -0.34
N GLN A 98 15.61 2.78 -0.95
CA GLN A 98 15.93 2.72 -2.38
C GLN A 98 14.70 2.33 -3.20
N ASP A 99 13.70 1.74 -2.57
CA ASP A 99 12.44 1.41 -3.20
C ASP A 99 11.50 2.63 -3.15
N ALA A 100 10.92 2.95 -4.30
CA ALA A 100 10.03 4.11 -4.45
C ALA A 100 8.58 3.81 -4.02
N SER A 101 8.24 2.55 -3.75
CA SER A 101 6.92 2.17 -3.24
C SER A 101 6.71 2.62 -1.81
N ALA A 102 5.49 3.03 -1.48
CA ALA A 102 5.08 3.27 -0.10
C ALA A 102 5.06 1.97 0.71
N GLY A 103 4.77 0.85 0.05
CA GLY A 103 4.71 -0.46 0.66
C GLY A 103 3.95 -1.47 -0.19
N ARG A 104 3.41 -2.48 0.49
CA ARG A 104 2.67 -3.58 -0.10
C ARG A 104 1.29 -3.71 0.53
N ILE A 105 0.31 -4.13 -0.25
CA ILE A 105 -0.94 -4.68 0.27
C ILE A 105 -0.70 -6.15 0.59
N THR A 106 -1.03 -6.59 1.81
CA THR A 106 -0.76 -7.94 2.32
C THR A 106 -2.03 -8.77 2.51
N ALA A 107 -3.19 -8.13 2.65
CA ALA A 107 -4.49 -8.77 2.68
C ALA A 107 -5.56 -7.87 2.05
N ILE A 108 -6.53 -8.46 1.35
CA ILE A 108 -7.63 -7.77 0.66
C ILE A 108 -8.95 -8.33 1.16
N TYR A 109 -9.79 -7.45 1.73
CA TYR A 109 -11.13 -7.79 2.21
C TYR A 109 -12.22 -7.43 1.21
N GLY A 110 -11.92 -6.58 0.24
CA GLY A 110 -12.85 -6.18 -0.80
C GLY A 110 -12.36 -4.98 -1.59
N VAL A 111 -12.87 -4.87 -2.81
CA VAL A 111 -12.57 -3.77 -3.73
C VAL A 111 -13.87 -3.14 -4.20
N LYS A 112 -13.91 -1.82 -4.20
CA LYS A 112 -14.99 -1.04 -4.78
C LYS A 112 -14.46 -0.26 -5.97
N LEU A 113 -14.88 -0.62 -7.18
CA LEU A 113 -14.65 0.18 -8.37
C LEU A 113 -15.49 1.47 -8.32
N LEU A 114 -14.90 2.57 -8.77
CA LEU A 114 -15.49 3.91 -8.76
C LEU A 114 -15.46 4.50 -10.17
N PRO A 115 -16.34 5.47 -10.48
CA PRO A 115 -16.24 6.21 -11.74
C PRO A 115 -14.90 6.94 -11.86
N LEU A 116 -14.28 6.91 -13.05
CA LEU A 116 -12.96 7.52 -13.29
C LEU A 116 -12.90 9.00 -12.86
N LYS A 117 -14.01 9.73 -13.03
CA LYS A 117 -14.12 11.14 -12.63
C LYS A 117 -13.76 11.41 -11.16
N GLN A 118 -13.92 10.41 -10.28
CA GLN A 118 -13.58 10.54 -8.87
C GLN A 118 -12.06 10.75 -8.71
N CYS A 119 -11.25 9.89 -9.32
CA CYS A 119 -9.80 9.98 -9.27
C CYS A 119 -9.28 11.13 -10.16
N LEU A 120 -9.91 11.42 -11.31
CA LEU A 120 -9.54 12.57 -12.14
C LEU A 120 -9.75 13.92 -11.44
N ALA A 121 -10.69 13.99 -10.49
CA ALA A 121 -10.97 15.20 -9.73
C ALA A 121 -10.10 15.33 -8.46
N ASP A 122 -9.30 14.31 -8.13
CA ASP A 122 -8.45 14.31 -6.93
C ASP A 122 -7.03 14.80 -7.28
N PRO A 123 -6.65 16.03 -6.88
CA PRO A 123 -5.33 16.59 -7.19
C PRO A 123 -4.20 15.95 -6.36
N ALA A 124 -4.51 15.15 -5.34
CA ALA A 124 -3.51 14.46 -4.55
C ALA A 124 -3.02 13.16 -5.22
N LEU A 125 -3.76 12.65 -6.20
CA LEU A 125 -3.37 11.43 -6.91
C LEU A 125 -2.30 11.72 -7.97
N PRO A 126 -1.34 10.81 -8.15
CA PRO A 126 -0.42 10.88 -9.28
C PRO A 126 -1.16 10.63 -10.60
N LYS A 127 -0.47 10.85 -11.71
CA LYS A 127 -0.98 10.41 -13.02
C LYS A 127 -0.93 8.87 -13.08
N PRO A 128 -1.99 8.21 -13.57
CA PRO A 128 -1.95 6.78 -13.82
C PRO A 128 -1.04 6.47 -15.02
N GLU A 129 -0.63 5.20 -15.13
CA GLU A 129 0.30 4.68 -16.16
C GLU A 129 -0.37 4.31 -17.49
#